data_AF-A0A5R8M6J9-F1
#
_entry.id   AF-A0A5R8M6J9-F1
#
_cell.length_a   1.000
_cell.length_b   1.000
_cell.length_c   1.000
_cell.angle_alpha   90.00
_cell.angle_beta   90.00
_cell.angle_gamma   90.00
#
_symmetry.space_group_name_H-M   'P 1'
#
loop_
_entity.id
_entity.type
_entity.pdbx_description
1 polymer ?
#
loop_
_entity_poly.entity_id
_entity_poly.type
_entity_poly.pdbx_seq_one_letter_code
_entity_poly.pdbx_strand_id
1 'polypeptide(L)'
;MAKYQTNILDEKTGFKGEVFEQFIYERSPKIETNDIVSFHECTFKLPVVLEKLNIKELSFTNCKFEKEFNLIESEISIIGFTDCKFKVEFRLVSNRCSAYTIIRKISTPKARIKGNYQNLQIVSSTIKEFRIGDINSDSTKKDSKIEFLAENNIKKVRIEPYSTYSHISFKGSVYKEIHFEGTFHNRIVFEKKVRCNQVFFESSICNYRIDFEEGNFETIYFYRSNFNGLVYINDFDGDNVVDFSRELLIEKLWLHSCTFDKDVTVGLSKINYITLSNNNFKQIFSFNNYLVRDKLKDADTVIVALPLLGHR
;
A
#
# COMPACT_ATOMS: atom_id res chain seq x y z
N MET A 1 16.58 14.56 34.08
CA MET A 1 17.28 14.36 32.79
C MET A 1 17.00 12.95 32.33
N ALA A 2 16.45 12.75 31.13
CA ALA A 2 16.39 11.42 30.55
C ALA A 2 17.83 10.92 30.33
N LYS A 3 18.14 9.69 30.76
CA LYS A 3 19.42 9.06 30.46
C LYS A 3 19.36 8.54 29.03
N TYR A 4 20.38 8.90 28.24
CA TYR A 4 20.56 8.47 26.86
C TYR A 4 21.52 7.28 26.86
N GLN A 5 21.23 6.30 26.01
CA GLN A 5 22.15 5.24 25.66
C GLN A 5 22.54 5.41 24.19
N THR A 6 23.84 5.46 23.94
CA THR A 6 24.45 5.68 22.62
C THR A 6 25.61 4.71 22.43
N ASN A 7 26.01 4.47 21.18
CA ASN A 7 27.10 3.59 20.77
C ASN A 7 26.88 2.11 21.11
N ILE A 8 25.64 1.66 21.35
CA ILE A 8 25.38 0.23 21.61
C ILE A 8 25.74 -0.63 20.39
N LEU A 9 25.63 -0.05 19.20
CA LEU A 9 25.94 -0.71 17.93
C LEU A 9 27.44 -0.74 17.63
N ASP A 10 28.25 0.13 18.26
CA ASP A 10 29.71 0.09 18.14
C ASP A 10 30.32 -1.11 18.88
N GLU A 11 29.63 -1.59 19.92
CA GLU A 11 30.11 -2.67 20.78
C GLU A 11 29.73 -4.06 20.26
N LYS A 12 28.51 -4.19 19.73
CA LYS A 12 27.99 -5.44 19.18
C LYS A 12 26.81 -5.19 18.25
N THR A 13 26.57 -6.17 17.37
CA THR A 13 25.50 -6.12 16.36
C THR A 13 24.33 -7.05 16.67
N GLY A 14 24.45 -7.92 17.68
CA GLY A 14 23.40 -8.87 18.09
C GLY A 14 22.93 -8.67 19.53
N PHE A 15 21.62 -8.59 19.72
CA PHE A 15 20.98 -8.37 21.02
C PHE A 15 19.89 -9.41 21.26
N LYS A 16 19.89 -10.05 22.43
CA LYS A 16 18.92 -11.12 22.74
C LYS A 16 18.39 -11.02 24.17
N GLY A 17 17.07 -10.94 24.31
CA GLY A 17 16.37 -10.93 25.61
C GLY A 17 16.65 -9.68 26.46
N GLU A 18 17.25 -8.64 25.86
CA GLU A 18 17.68 -7.43 26.57
C GLU A 18 16.51 -6.46 26.81
N VAL A 19 16.55 -5.78 27.96
CA VAL A 19 15.62 -4.71 28.30
C VAL A 19 16.38 -3.39 28.30
N PHE A 20 16.03 -2.51 27.37
CA PHE A 20 16.58 -1.17 27.24
C PHE A 20 15.69 -0.19 27.97
N GLU A 21 16.09 0.16 29.20
CA GLU A 21 15.40 1.12 30.06
C GLU A 21 15.65 2.59 29.63
N GLN A 22 16.68 2.84 28.83
CA GLN A 22 17.13 4.16 28.42
C GLN A 22 16.66 4.51 27.00
N PHE A 23 16.63 5.80 26.68
CA PHE A 23 16.35 6.26 25.31
C PHE A 23 17.57 5.94 24.44
N ILE A 24 17.33 5.24 23.33
CA ILE A 24 18.40 4.83 22.40
C ILE A 24 18.46 5.84 21.26
N TYR A 25 19.63 6.43 21.07
CA TYR A 25 19.93 7.31 19.94
C TYR A 25 21.26 6.91 19.32
N GLU A 26 21.18 6.18 18.21
CA GLU A 26 22.35 5.75 17.44
C GLU A 26 22.41 6.55 16.15
N ARG A 27 23.52 7.26 15.94
CA ARG A 27 23.73 8.08 14.75
C ARG A 27 25.09 7.78 14.15
N SER A 28 25.09 7.26 12.92
CA SER A 28 26.33 6.88 12.22
C SER A 28 27.28 6.02 13.08
N PRO A 29 26.79 4.93 13.68
CA PRO A 29 27.64 4.02 14.46
C PRO A 29 28.77 3.44 13.61
N LYS A 30 29.84 3.00 14.28
CA LYS A 30 31.04 2.39 13.68
C LYS A 30 30.81 0.92 13.30
N ILE A 31 29.80 0.71 12.47
CA ILE A 31 29.45 -0.60 11.88
C ILE A 31 29.70 -0.57 10.38
N GLU A 32 30.11 -1.69 9.83
CA GLU A 32 30.49 -1.83 8.43
C GLU A 32 29.27 -2.08 7.52
N THR A 33 29.39 -1.73 6.23
CA THR A 33 28.32 -1.92 5.23
C THR A 33 27.79 -3.36 5.14
N ASN A 34 28.62 -4.36 5.49
CA ASN A 34 28.23 -5.76 5.42
C ASN A 34 27.64 -6.32 6.72
N ASP A 35 27.55 -5.50 7.77
CA ASP A 35 27.10 -5.95 9.08
C ASP A 35 25.60 -6.25 9.10
N ILE A 36 25.25 -7.16 10.01
CA ILE A 36 23.87 -7.57 10.30
C ILE A 36 23.59 -7.16 11.74
N VAL A 37 22.69 -6.18 11.91
CA VAL A 37 22.21 -5.75 13.21
C VAL A 37 20.89 -6.45 13.51
N SER A 38 20.84 -7.20 14.60
CA SER A 38 19.69 -8.02 14.97
C SER A 38 19.29 -7.87 16.44
N PHE A 39 17.99 -7.72 16.67
CA PHE A 39 17.38 -7.67 17.99
C PHE A 39 16.34 -8.80 18.10
N HIS A 40 16.49 -9.66 19.10
CA HIS A 40 15.62 -10.79 19.34
C HIS A 40 15.06 -10.75 20.76
N GLU A 41 13.73 -10.77 20.90
CA GLU A 41 13.03 -10.77 22.20
C GLU A 41 13.38 -9.56 23.09
N CYS A 42 13.81 -8.45 22.49
CA CYS A 42 14.18 -7.24 23.21
C CYS A 42 12.96 -6.40 23.61
N THR A 43 13.07 -5.67 24.73
CA THR A 43 12.07 -4.68 25.15
C THR A 43 12.71 -3.29 25.26
N PHE A 44 12.12 -2.31 24.58
CA PHE A 44 12.53 -0.91 24.60
C PHE A 44 11.51 -0.08 25.36
N LYS A 45 11.91 0.45 26.53
CA LYS A 45 11.04 1.18 27.46
C LYS A 45 10.85 2.64 27.06
N LEU A 46 11.90 3.22 26.48
CA LEU A 46 11.94 4.58 25.97
C LEU A 46 12.08 4.56 24.44
N PRO A 47 11.94 5.71 23.76
CA PRO A 47 12.02 5.74 22.31
C PRO A 47 13.36 5.24 21.78
N VAL A 48 13.32 4.75 20.54
CA VAL A 48 14.49 4.27 19.79
C VAL A 48 14.59 5.07 18.51
N VAL A 49 15.76 5.65 18.28
CA VAL A 49 16.08 6.38 17.05
C VAL A 49 17.39 5.83 16.51
N LEU A 50 17.33 5.31 15.29
CA LEU A 50 18.47 4.84 14.53
C LEU A 50 18.60 5.72 13.28
N GLU A 51 19.73 6.39 13.16
CA GLU A 51 20.00 7.38 12.12
C GLU A 51 21.25 7.02 11.32
N LYS A 52 21.16 7.17 10.00
CA LYS A 52 22.31 7.05 9.09
C LYS A 52 23.06 5.73 9.23
N LEU A 53 22.32 4.64 9.38
CA LEU A 53 22.89 3.30 9.30
C LEU A 53 23.27 3.01 7.85
N ASN A 54 24.45 2.43 7.65
CA ASN A 54 24.88 1.87 6.37
C ASN A 54 25.30 0.43 6.60
N ILE A 55 24.36 -0.50 6.46
CA ILE A 55 24.54 -1.91 6.83
C ILE A 55 23.80 -2.84 5.87
N LYS A 56 24.12 -4.14 5.94
CA LYS A 56 23.48 -5.14 5.10
C LYS A 56 22.06 -5.40 5.57
N GLU A 57 21.88 -5.59 6.87
CA GLU A 57 20.58 -6.00 7.42
C GLU A 57 20.31 -5.38 8.79
N LEU A 58 19.07 -4.93 8.98
CA LEU A 58 18.52 -4.57 10.27
C LEU A 58 17.27 -5.42 10.54
N SER A 59 17.30 -6.25 11.59
CA SER A 59 16.19 -7.13 11.93
C SER A 59 15.75 -7.02 13.40
N PHE A 60 14.43 -6.99 13.60
CA PHE A 60 13.78 -7.06 14.91
C PHE A 60 12.79 -8.22 14.91
N THR A 61 12.96 -9.14 15.87
CA THR A 61 12.10 -10.33 16.01
C THR A 61 11.58 -10.42 17.44
N ASN A 62 10.26 -10.55 17.62
CA ASN A 62 9.62 -10.65 18.93
C ASN A 62 9.89 -9.44 19.86
N CYS A 63 10.15 -8.26 19.31
CA CYS A 63 10.52 -7.07 20.08
C CYS A 63 9.30 -6.26 20.54
N LYS A 64 9.43 -5.60 21.70
CA LYS A 64 8.39 -4.71 22.26
C LYS A 64 8.92 -3.28 22.37
N PHE A 65 8.20 -2.33 21.81
CA PHE A 65 8.50 -0.90 21.88
C PHE A 65 7.39 -0.21 22.68
N GLU A 66 7.73 0.26 23.87
CA GLU A 66 6.78 0.96 24.74
C GLU A 66 6.53 2.41 24.33
N LYS A 67 7.40 2.93 23.45
CA LYS A 67 7.34 4.27 22.86
C LYS A 67 7.52 4.17 21.34
N GLU A 68 7.90 5.27 20.71
CA GLU A 68 8.11 5.36 19.27
C GLU A 68 9.43 4.74 18.82
N PHE A 69 9.41 4.15 17.63
CA PHE A 69 10.60 3.68 16.92
C PHE A 69 10.78 4.51 15.64
N ASN A 70 12.00 4.96 15.41
CA ASN A 70 12.37 5.73 14.22
C ASN A 70 13.63 5.14 13.59
N LEU A 71 13.54 4.76 12.32
CA LEU A 71 14.70 4.56 11.45
C LEU A 71 14.73 5.69 10.43
N ILE A 72 15.84 6.41 10.37
CA ILE A 72 15.94 7.67 9.63
C ILE A 72 17.20 7.68 8.76
N GLU A 73 17.09 8.19 7.54
CA GLU A 73 18.23 8.48 6.64
C GLU A 73 19.21 7.31 6.45
N SER A 74 18.74 6.08 6.51
CA SER A 74 19.59 4.88 6.50
C SER A 74 19.61 4.19 5.14
N GLU A 75 20.77 3.67 4.75
CA GLU A 75 20.96 2.81 3.58
C GLU A 75 21.13 1.35 4.04
N ILE A 76 20.12 0.52 3.81
CA ILE A 76 20.08 -0.85 4.35
C ILE A 76 19.61 -1.83 3.28
N SER A 77 20.32 -2.94 3.06
CA SER A 77 19.87 -3.88 2.03
C SER A 77 18.58 -4.62 2.42
N ILE A 78 18.48 -5.05 3.68
CA ILE A 78 17.33 -5.80 4.22
C ILE A 78 16.83 -5.17 5.53
N ILE A 79 15.55 -4.87 5.61
CA ILE A 79 14.90 -4.37 6.84
C ILE A 79 13.79 -5.35 7.24
N GLY A 80 13.89 -5.95 8.42
CA GLY A 80 12.94 -6.96 8.91
C GLY A 80 12.32 -6.58 10.25
N PHE A 81 10.99 -6.58 10.32
CA PHE A 81 10.24 -6.55 11.58
C PHE A 81 9.29 -7.73 11.62
N THR A 82 9.49 -8.65 12.56
CA THR A 82 8.67 -9.85 12.71
C THR A 82 8.16 -9.97 14.14
N ASP A 83 6.85 -10.10 14.30
CA ASP A 83 6.20 -10.31 15.60
C ASP A 83 6.48 -9.17 16.63
N CYS A 84 6.63 -7.94 16.13
CA CYS A 84 6.94 -6.76 16.94
C CYS A 84 5.69 -6.00 17.41
N LYS A 85 5.70 -5.49 18.64
CA LYS A 85 4.60 -4.68 19.20
C LYS A 85 5.07 -3.25 19.50
N PHE A 86 4.41 -2.26 18.90
CA PHE A 86 4.67 -0.84 19.13
C PHE A 86 3.47 -0.22 19.85
N LYS A 87 3.68 0.36 21.03
CA LYS A 87 2.60 1.01 21.79
C LYS A 87 2.18 2.36 21.22
N VAL A 88 3.07 3.04 20.48
CA VAL A 88 2.87 4.43 20.02
C VAL A 88 2.91 4.53 18.50
N GLU A 89 4.10 4.54 17.90
CA GLU A 89 4.29 4.76 16.47
C GLU A 89 5.54 4.02 15.95
N PHE A 90 5.45 3.52 14.72
CA PHE A 90 6.53 2.90 13.96
C PHE A 90 6.86 3.78 12.75
N ARG A 91 8.10 4.23 12.61
CA ARG A 91 8.51 5.15 11.54
C ARG A 91 9.75 4.69 10.79
N LEU A 92 9.62 4.66 9.47
CA LEU A 92 10.75 4.58 8.54
C LEU A 92 10.73 5.84 7.68
N VAL A 93 11.71 6.73 7.83
CA VAL A 93 11.71 8.05 7.19
C VAL A 93 13.00 8.28 6.41
N SER A 94 12.87 8.65 5.14
CA SER A 94 14.01 8.99 4.27
C SER A 94 15.06 7.87 4.15
N ASN A 95 14.64 6.61 4.31
CA ASN A 95 15.56 5.47 4.16
C ASN A 95 15.65 5.01 2.71
N ARG A 96 16.73 4.30 2.40
CA ARG A 96 16.93 3.59 1.14
C ARG A 96 17.13 2.11 1.43
N CYS A 97 16.18 1.28 0.99
CA CYS A 97 16.27 -0.17 1.04
C CYS A 97 16.41 -0.76 -0.36
N SER A 98 17.56 -1.41 -0.63
CA SER A 98 17.92 -1.89 -1.96
C SER A 98 17.35 -3.26 -2.31
N ALA A 99 17.03 -4.11 -1.32
CA ALA A 99 16.50 -5.45 -1.57
C ALA A 99 15.07 -5.64 -1.02
N TYR A 100 14.91 -5.82 0.30
CA TYR A 100 13.63 -6.20 0.92
C TYR A 100 13.38 -5.50 2.25
N THR A 101 12.19 -4.93 2.39
CA THR A 101 11.63 -4.49 3.67
C THR A 101 10.39 -5.33 3.97
N ILE A 102 10.43 -6.09 5.06
CA ILE A 102 9.34 -6.97 5.48
C ILE A 102 8.84 -6.51 6.84
N ILE A 103 7.56 -6.12 6.88
CA ILE A 103 6.82 -5.77 8.08
C ILE A 103 5.78 -6.87 8.29
N ARG A 104 6.10 -7.82 9.16
CA ARG A 104 5.32 -9.03 9.38
C ARG A 104 4.83 -9.11 10.82
N LYS A 105 3.53 -9.38 10.98
CA LYS A 105 2.89 -9.58 12.29
C LYS A 105 3.18 -8.47 13.29
N ILE A 106 3.26 -7.22 12.81
CA ILE A 106 3.42 -6.10 13.72
C ILE A 106 2.05 -5.65 14.25
N SER A 107 2.05 -5.07 15.44
CA SER A 107 0.89 -4.37 16.00
C SER A 107 1.29 -2.96 16.38
N THR A 108 0.66 -1.96 15.77
CA THR A 108 0.92 -0.54 16.10
C THR A 108 -0.32 0.34 15.92
N PRO A 109 -0.54 1.37 16.76
CA PRO A 109 -1.53 2.39 16.48
C PRO A 109 -1.22 3.16 15.19
N LYS A 110 0.05 3.48 14.94
CA LYS A 110 0.47 4.31 13.81
C LYS A 110 1.72 3.75 13.14
N ALA A 111 1.73 3.75 11.81
CA ALA A 111 2.88 3.41 11.00
C ALA A 111 3.08 4.49 9.92
N ARG A 112 4.31 4.97 9.74
CA ARG A 112 4.67 5.91 8.68
C ARG A 112 5.89 5.44 7.92
N ILE A 113 5.79 5.40 6.60
CA ILE A 113 6.88 5.00 5.71
C ILE A 113 7.10 6.06 4.64
N LYS A 114 8.35 6.51 4.52
CA LYS A 114 8.86 7.39 3.46
C LYS A 114 10.24 6.95 3.00
N GLY A 115 10.60 7.22 1.76
CA GLY A 115 11.92 6.92 1.19
C GLY A 115 11.88 5.98 -0.01
N ASN A 116 12.97 5.28 -0.27
CA ASN A 116 13.14 4.43 -1.44
C ASN A 116 13.24 2.96 -1.03
N TYR A 117 12.30 2.12 -1.44
CA TYR A 117 12.24 0.70 -1.08
C TYR A 117 12.02 -0.14 -2.33
N GLN A 118 12.96 -1.04 -2.65
CA GLN A 118 12.82 -1.91 -3.82
C GLN A 118 11.61 -2.85 -3.67
N ASN A 119 11.50 -3.54 -2.54
CA ASN A 119 10.33 -4.35 -2.20
C ASN A 119 9.90 -4.04 -0.77
N LEU A 120 8.73 -3.46 -0.59
CA LEU A 120 8.11 -3.20 0.71
C LEU A 120 6.91 -4.12 0.88
N GLN A 121 6.96 -5.02 1.86
CA GLN A 121 5.91 -5.99 2.13
C GLN A 121 5.33 -5.81 3.52
N ILE A 122 4.01 -5.74 3.60
CA ILE A 122 3.24 -5.70 4.85
C ILE A 122 2.41 -6.98 4.93
N VAL A 123 2.59 -7.76 6.00
CA VAL A 123 2.03 -9.13 6.10
C VAL A 123 1.44 -9.36 7.49
N SER A 124 0.23 -9.91 7.57
CA SER A 124 -0.43 -10.33 8.82
C SER A 124 -0.38 -9.28 9.95
N SER A 125 -0.40 -7.99 9.62
CA SER A 125 -0.16 -6.90 10.58
C SER A 125 -1.46 -6.21 11.00
N THR A 126 -1.53 -5.79 12.27
CA THR A 126 -2.67 -5.04 12.82
C THR A 126 -2.27 -3.57 13.04
N ILE A 127 -2.83 -2.67 12.22
CA ILE A 127 -2.40 -1.27 12.21
C ILE A 127 -3.63 -0.35 12.21
N LYS A 128 -3.72 0.62 13.15
CA LYS A 128 -4.89 1.52 13.12
C LYS A 128 -4.75 2.55 11.99
N GLU A 129 -3.58 3.16 11.84
CA GLU A 129 -3.32 4.16 10.82
C GLU A 129 -1.97 3.90 10.15
N PHE A 130 -1.98 3.65 8.85
CA PHE A 130 -0.81 3.40 8.03
C PHE A 130 -0.68 4.51 6.97
N ARG A 131 0.44 5.23 6.98
CA ARG A 131 0.71 6.30 6.02
C ARG A 131 1.96 6.02 5.22
N ILE A 132 1.82 6.04 3.90
CA ILE A 132 2.92 6.04 2.95
C ILE A 132 2.95 7.41 2.28
N GLY A 133 4.09 8.09 2.31
CA GLY A 133 4.27 9.37 1.61
C GLY A 133 5.67 9.45 1.02
N ASP A 134 5.83 10.23 -0.05
CA ASP A 134 7.11 10.46 -0.75
C ASP A 134 7.93 9.16 -0.91
N ILE A 135 7.28 8.12 -1.43
CA ILE A 135 7.88 6.79 -1.62
C ILE A 135 8.27 6.56 -3.07
N ASN A 136 9.50 6.08 -3.32
CA ASN A 136 9.96 5.65 -4.63
C ASN A 136 9.63 6.67 -5.75
N SER A 137 9.99 7.93 -5.52
CA SER A 137 9.64 9.06 -6.39
C SER A 137 10.54 9.19 -7.62
N ASP A 138 11.63 8.43 -7.71
CA ASP A 138 12.52 8.40 -8.87
C ASP A 138 11.99 7.43 -9.94
N SER A 139 12.00 7.89 -11.20
CA SER A 139 11.67 7.10 -12.39
C SER A 139 12.50 5.81 -12.57
N THR A 140 13.67 5.71 -11.94
CA THR A 140 14.47 4.48 -11.89
C THR A 140 13.82 3.38 -11.04
N LYS A 141 12.75 3.69 -10.30
CA LYS A 141 12.03 2.78 -9.39
C LYS A 141 10.79 2.12 -10.00
N LYS A 142 10.71 2.01 -11.32
CA LYS A 142 9.58 1.34 -12.02
C LYS A 142 9.36 -0.11 -11.60
N ASP A 143 10.43 -0.82 -11.24
CA ASP A 143 10.33 -2.22 -10.79
C ASP A 143 10.12 -2.37 -9.28
N SER A 144 9.98 -1.25 -8.56
CA SER A 144 9.74 -1.29 -7.12
C SER A 144 8.31 -1.71 -6.79
N LYS A 145 8.14 -2.38 -5.65
CA LYS A 145 6.86 -2.95 -5.22
C LYS A 145 6.50 -2.54 -3.80
N ILE A 146 5.22 -2.22 -3.60
CA ILE A 146 4.59 -2.03 -2.29
C ILE A 146 3.44 -3.03 -2.23
N GLU A 147 3.58 -4.04 -1.38
CA GLU A 147 2.65 -5.17 -1.32
C GLU A 147 2.05 -5.29 0.08
N PHE A 148 0.74 -5.08 0.17
CA PHE A 148 -0.05 -5.46 1.32
C PHE A 148 -0.53 -6.89 1.11
N LEU A 149 0.22 -7.86 1.63
CA LEU A 149 -0.06 -9.30 1.48
C LEU A 149 -1.16 -9.75 2.44
N ALA A 150 -1.37 -11.05 2.58
CA ALA A 150 -2.53 -11.59 3.31
C ALA A 150 -2.59 -11.22 4.80
N GLU A 151 -3.82 -11.27 5.32
CA GLU A 151 -4.17 -11.20 6.75
C GLU A 151 -3.84 -9.88 7.45
N ASN A 152 -3.62 -8.80 6.70
CA ASN A 152 -3.53 -7.49 7.32
C ASN A 152 -4.93 -7.05 7.81
N ASN A 153 -4.96 -6.43 8.98
CA ASN A 153 -6.12 -5.73 9.51
C ASN A 153 -5.72 -4.28 9.75
N ILE A 154 -5.94 -3.43 8.74
CA ILE A 154 -5.52 -2.03 8.78
C ILE A 154 -6.74 -1.14 8.71
N LYS A 155 -7.04 -0.36 9.76
CA LYS A 155 -8.25 0.48 9.73
C LYS A 155 -8.12 1.55 8.64
N LYS A 156 -7.03 2.31 8.62
CA LYS A 156 -6.85 3.39 7.66
C LYS A 156 -5.50 3.29 6.97
N VAL A 157 -5.52 3.18 5.64
CA VAL A 157 -4.35 3.28 4.78
C VAL A 157 -4.43 4.59 4.01
N ARG A 158 -3.38 5.42 4.09
CA ARG A 158 -3.20 6.62 3.27
C ARG A 158 -1.94 6.47 2.45
N ILE A 159 -2.05 6.56 1.14
CA ILE A 159 -0.94 6.53 0.19
C ILE A 159 -0.95 7.87 -0.53
N GLU A 160 -0.11 8.78 -0.04
CA GLU A 160 -0.11 10.20 -0.38
C GLU A 160 1.28 10.64 -0.90
N PRO A 161 1.85 9.99 -1.94
CA PRO A 161 3.11 10.44 -2.53
C PRO A 161 2.91 11.66 -3.42
N TYR A 162 3.86 12.59 -3.46
CA TYR A 162 3.88 13.57 -4.55
C TYR A 162 3.89 12.89 -5.93
N SER A 163 4.78 11.91 -6.09
CA SER A 163 4.86 11.00 -7.24
C SER A 163 5.48 9.67 -6.79
N THR A 164 4.99 8.56 -7.33
CA THR A 164 5.56 7.23 -7.10
C THR A 164 5.55 6.37 -8.37
N TYR A 165 6.62 5.58 -8.53
CA TYR A 165 6.78 4.61 -9.63
C TYR A 165 6.55 3.16 -9.21
N SER A 166 6.18 2.93 -7.94
CA SER A 166 5.96 1.58 -7.43
C SER A 166 4.68 0.95 -7.95
N HIS A 167 4.77 -0.35 -8.24
CA HIS A 167 3.59 -1.20 -8.30
C HIS A 167 3.03 -1.38 -6.89
N ILE A 168 1.73 -1.12 -6.70
CA ILE A 168 1.05 -1.23 -5.41
C ILE A 168 0.02 -2.35 -5.49
N SER A 169 0.08 -3.33 -4.58
CA SER A 169 -0.87 -4.44 -4.54
C SER A 169 -1.48 -4.66 -3.16
N PHE A 170 -2.75 -5.03 -3.14
CA PHE A 170 -3.50 -5.41 -1.94
C PHE A 170 -4.05 -6.81 -2.10
N LYS A 171 -3.73 -7.71 -1.16
CA LYS A 171 -4.09 -9.14 -1.21
C LYS A 171 -4.65 -9.63 0.13
N GLY A 172 -5.80 -10.32 0.11
CA GLY A 172 -6.29 -11.13 1.24
C GLY A 172 -6.38 -10.45 2.59
N SER A 173 -6.72 -9.17 2.62
CA SER A 173 -6.64 -8.31 3.81
C SER A 173 -7.92 -7.50 4.04
N VAL A 174 -8.09 -7.04 5.27
CA VAL A 174 -9.25 -6.27 5.72
C VAL A 174 -8.86 -4.82 5.99
N TYR A 175 -9.61 -3.91 5.40
CA TYR A 175 -9.44 -2.47 5.53
C TYR A 175 -10.76 -1.80 5.88
N LYS A 176 -10.71 -0.69 6.62
CA LYS A 176 -11.87 0.20 6.71
C LYS A 176 -11.79 1.26 5.62
N GLU A 177 -10.65 1.93 5.50
CA GLU A 177 -10.45 3.01 4.53
C GLU A 177 -9.08 2.84 3.85
N ILE A 178 -9.05 2.94 2.53
CA ILE A 178 -7.84 3.10 1.72
C ILE A 178 -7.98 4.39 0.93
N HIS A 179 -7.05 5.32 1.10
CA HIS A 179 -7.07 6.62 0.44
C HIS A 179 -5.80 6.82 -0.37
N PHE A 180 -5.97 7.21 -1.62
CA PHE A 180 -4.93 7.55 -2.58
C PHE A 180 -5.04 9.02 -2.94
N GLU A 181 -3.91 9.72 -2.87
CA GLU A 181 -3.75 11.11 -3.29
C GLU A 181 -2.36 11.29 -3.91
N GLY A 182 -2.27 12.06 -5.01
CA GLY A 182 -1.01 12.32 -5.70
C GLY A 182 -0.81 11.53 -7.00
N THR A 183 0.44 11.37 -7.46
CA THR A 183 0.73 10.83 -8.79
C THR A 183 1.26 9.39 -8.74
N PHE A 184 0.63 8.49 -9.49
CA PHE A 184 0.94 7.07 -9.56
C PHE A 184 1.33 6.72 -11.01
N HIS A 185 2.59 6.34 -11.22
CA HIS A 185 3.11 6.02 -12.56
C HIS A 185 2.99 4.56 -12.95
N ASN A 186 2.59 3.69 -12.02
CA ASN A 186 2.56 2.25 -12.22
C ASN A 186 1.22 1.66 -11.74
N ARG A 187 1.11 0.32 -11.76
CA ARG A 187 -0.13 -0.42 -11.54
C ARG A 187 -0.53 -0.41 -10.07
N ILE A 188 -1.80 -0.13 -9.79
CA ILE A 188 -2.46 -0.35 -8.49
C ILE A 188 -3.43 -1.53 -8.65
N VAL A 189 -3.34 -2.56 -7.81
CA VAL A 189 -4.18 -3.77 -7.93
C VAL A 189 -4.76 -4.22 -6.59
N PHE A 190 -6.04 -4.63 -6.62
CA PHE A 190 -6.73 -5.30 -5.53
C PHE A 190 -7.10 -6.71 -5.97
N GLU A 191 -6.57 -7.73 -5.29
CA GLU A 191 -6.71 -9.14 -5.67
C GLU A 191 -6.88 -10.04 -4.44
N LYS A 192 -7.26 -11.31 -4.63
CA LYS A 192 -7.28 -12.34 -3.58
C LYS A 192 -8.11 -11.98 -2.35
N LYS A 193 -9.39 -11.65 -2.52
CA LYS A 193 -10.37 -11.45 -1.43
C LYS A 193 -10.07 -10.27 -0.50
N VAL A 194 -9.69 -9.12 -1.05
CA VAL A 194 -9.63 -7.88 -0.27
C VAL A 194 -11.02 -7.54 0.28
N ARG A 195 -11.12 -7.12 1.54
CA ARG A 195 -12.37 -6.56 2.09
C ARG A 195 -12.09 -5.12 2.51
N CYS A 196 -12.85 -4.17 1.99
CA CYS A 196 -12.67 -2.76 2.31
C CYS A 196 -14.01 -2.05 2.42
N ASN A 197 -14.23 -1.23 3.44
CA ASN A 197 -15.43 -0.41 3.45
C ASN A 197 -15.33 0.70 2.39
N GLN A 198 -14.22 1.43 2.35
CA GLN A 198 -14.10 2.59 1.49
C GLN A 198 -12.73 2.68 0.81
N VAL A 199 -12.73 2.74 -0.51
CA VAL A 199 -11.55 3.05 -1.31
C VAL A 199 -11.75 4.42 -1.95
N PHE A 200 -10.79 5.32 -1.78
CA PHE A 200 -10.83 6.69 -2.29
C PHE A 200 -9.63 6.95 -3.19
N PHE A 201 -9.90 7.38 -4.41
CA PHE A 201 -8.95 8.08 -5.27
C PHE A 201 -9.39 9.53 -5.34
N GLU A 202 -8.72 10.37 -4.57
CA GLU A 202 -9.03 11.80 -4.45
C GLU A 202 -7.85 12.60 -4.96
N SER A 203 -8.11 13.57 -5.84
CA SER A 203 -7.05 14.45 -6.41
C SER A 203 -5.84 13.65 -6.92
N SER A 204 -6.11 12.48 -7.50
CA SER A 204 -5.10 11.51 -7.91
C SER A 204 -4.83 11.58 -9.41
N ILE A 205 -3.59 11.30 -9.82
CA ILE A 205 -3.20 11.11 -11.21
C ILE A 205 -2.67 9.70 -11.37
N CYS A 206 -3.34 8.86 -12.17
CA CYS A 206 -2.91 7.47 -12.39
C CYS A 206 -2.54 7.25 -13.86
N ASN A 207 -1.24 7.04 -14.12
CA ASN A 207 -0.71 7.05 -15.48
C ASN A 207 -0.71 5.69 -16.19
N TYR A 208 -0.79 4.59 -15.44
CA TYR A 208 -0.67 3.25 -16.02
C TYR A 208 -1.94 2.42 -15.92
N ARG A 209 -2.26 1.90 -14.73
CA ARG A 209 -3.41 1.00 -14.60
C ARG A 209 -3.91 0.88 -13.16
N ILE A 210 -5.23 0.81 -12.98
CA ILE A 210 -5.90 0.42 -11.74
C ILE A 210 -6.72 -0.83 -12.01
N ASP A 211 -6.56 -1.85 -11.18
CA ASP A 211 -7.30 -3.11 -11.30
C ASP A 211 -7.98 -3.48 -9.99
N PHE A 212 -9.27 -3.77 -10.06
CA PHE A 212 -10.01 -4.49 -9.03
C PHE A 212 -10.35 -5.86 -9.60
N GLU A 213 -9.67 -6.89 -9.11
CA GLU A 213 -9.76 -8.26 -9.62
C GLU A 213 -10.59 -9.18 -8.71
N GLU A 214 -10.54 -8.99 -7.40
CA GLU A 214 -11.26 -9.84 -6.44
C GLU A 214 -11.39 -9.14 -5.08
N GLY A 215 -12.57 -9.18 -4.47
CA GLY A 215 -12.80 -8.59 -3.16
C GLY A 215 -14.24 -8.14 -2.90
N ASN A 216 -14.47 -7.58 -1.72
CA ASN A 216 -15.73 -6.97 -1.31
C ASN A 216 -15.47 -5.52 -0.89
N PHE A 217 -16.14 -4.59 -1.55
CA PHE A 217 -16.01 -3.15 -1.36
C PHE A 217 -17.39 -2.53 -1.08
N GLU A 218 -17.57 -1.89 0.08
CA GLU A 218 -18.82 -1.15 0.34
C GLU A 218 -18.89 0.09 -0.56
N THR A 219 -17.81 0.86 -0.69
CA THR A 219 -17.78 1.98 -1.64
C THR A 219 -16.40 2.21 -2.25
N ILE A 220 -16.38 2.46 -3.57
CA ILE A 220 -15.22 2.92 -4.32
C ILE A 220 -15.53 4.32 -4.86
N TYR A 221 -14.70 5.29 -4.49
CA TYR A 221 -14.81 6.69 -4.91
C TYR A 221 -13.64 7.06 -5.81
N PHE A 222 -13.95 7.57 -6.99
CA PHE A 222 -13.06 8.34 -7.84
C PHE A 222 -13.56 9.78 -7.83
N TYR A 223 -12.75 10.71 -7.31
CA TYR A 223 -13.14 12.10 -7.11
C TYR A 223 -12.03 13.05 -7.55
N ARG A 224 -12.37 14.00 -8.43
CA ARG A 224 -11.45 15.07 -8.89
C ARG A 224 -10.08 14.54 -9.34
N SER A 225 -10.08 13.42 -10.05
CA SER A 225 -8.88 12.65 -10.39
C SER A 225 -8.72 12.48 -11.90
N ASN A 226 -7.49 12.32 -12.36
CA ASN A 226 -7.14 12.10 -13.76
C ASN A 226 -6.54 10.71 -13.97
N PHE A 227 -7.16 9.90 -14.82
CA PHE A 227 -6.73 8.55 -15.14
C PHE A 227 -6.22 8.52 -16.58
N ASN A 228 -4.91 8.63 -16.74
CA ASN A 228 -4.27 8.56 -18.06
C ASN A 228 -4.10 7.10 -18.54
N GLY A 229 -4.19 6.17 -17.58
CA GLY A 229 -4.14 4.72 -17.79
C GLY A 229 -5.50 4.04 -17.77
N LEU A 230 -5.50 2.71 -17.85
CA LEU A 230 -6.71 1.89 -17.80
C LEU A 230 -7.28 1.82 -16.39
N VAL A 231 -8.61 1.83 -16.27
CA VAL A 231 -9.32 1.44 -15.04
C VAL A 231 -10.12 0.19 -15.33
N TYR A 232 -9.77 -0.91 -14.67
CA TYR A 232 -10.38 -2.21 -14.84
C TYR A 232 -11.02 -2.65 -13.53
N ILE A 233 -12.31 -2.89 -13.54
CA ILE A 233 -13.09 -3.40 -12.42
C ILE A 233 -13.76 -4.66 -12.92
N ASN A 234 -13.11 -5.81 -12.77
CA ASN A 234 -13.59 -7.06 -13.34
C ASN A 234 -13.06 -8.26 -12.57
N ASP A 235 -13.88 -9.29 -12.41
CA ASP A 235 -13.49 -10.57 -11.82
C ASP A 235 -12.90 -11.57 -12.84
N PHE A 236 -12.77 -11.16 -14.11
CA PHE A 236 -12.21 -12.00 -15.17
C PHE A 236 -10.68 -11.91 -15.27
N ASP A 237 -10.03 -13.06 -15.41
CA ASP A 237 -8.66 -13.17 -15.93
C ASP A 237 -8.75 -13.48 -17.43
N GLY A 238 -8.03 -12.72 -18.26
CA GLY A 238 -8.08 -12.84 -19.72
C GLY A 238 -8.01 -14.30 -20.20
N ASP A 239 -8.82 -14.60 -21.22
CA ASP A 239 -8.81 -15.80 -22.08
C ASP A 239 -9.57 -17.07 -21.67
N ASN A 240 -10.04 -17.27 -20.42
CA ASN A 240 -10.81 -18.48 -20.05
C ASN A 240 -12.13 -18.21 -19.31
N VAL A 241 -13.23 -18.06 -20.07
CA VAL A 241 -14.63 -17.80 -19.64
C VAL A 241 -15.27 -18.95 -18.84
N VAL A 242 -14.49 -19.96 -18.43
CA VAL A 242 -15.02 -21.22 -17.89
C VAL A 242 -14.95 -21.28 -16.36
N ASP A 243 -14.12 -20.45 -15.71
CA ASP A 243 -13.92 -20.50 -14.25
C ASP A 243 -14.17 -19.13 -13.60
N PHE A 244 -15.43 -18.82 -13.29
CA PHE A 244 -15.84 -17.62 -12.54
C PHE A 244 -15.50 -17.76 -11.06
N SER A 245 -14.22 -17.95 -10.73
CA SER A 245 -13.80 -18.26 -9.35
C SER A 245 -13.47 -17.03 -8.51
N ARG A 246 -13.33 -15.85 -9.13
CA ARG A 246 -13.03 -14.59 -8.41
C ARG A 246 -14.36 -13.91 -8.09
N GLU A 247 -14.58 -13.60 -6.82
CA GLU A 247 -15.76 -12.85 -6.40
C GLU A 247 -15.39 -11.38 -6.22
N LEU A 248 -15.93 -10.51 -7.07
CA LEU A 248 -15.85 -9.06 -6.93
C LEU A 248 -17.23 -8.46 -6.63
N LEU A 249 -17.40 -7.96 -5.41
CA LEU A 249 -18.63 -7.33 -4.92
C LEU A 249 -18.35 -5.85 -4.63
N ILE A 250 -19.15 -4.95 -5.19
CA ILE A 250 -19.03 -3.51 -4.95
C ILE A 250 -20.43 -2.95 -4.65
N GLU A 251 -20.71 -2.50 -3.43
CA GLU A 251 -22.05 -1.95 -3.17
C GLU A 251 -22.25 -0.61 -3.90
N LYS A 252 -21.24 0.27 -3.89
CA LYS A 252 -21.33 1.60 -4.50
C LYS A 252 -20.05 1.96 -5.26
N LEU A 253 -20.20 2.36 -6.52
CA LEU A 253 -19.13 2.88 -7.36
C LEU A 253 -19.45 4.32 -7.78
N TRP A 254 -18.64 5.27 -7.32
CA TRP A 254 -18.87 6.71 -7.49
C TRP A 254 -17.74 7.32 -8.31
N LEU A 255 -18.06 7.88 -9.47
CA LEU A 255 -17.13 8.62 -10.30
C LEU A 255 -17.65 10.06 -10.40
N HIS A 256 -16.88 11.02 -9.87
CA HIS A 256 -17.26 12.42 -9.89
C HIS A 256 -16.11 13.35 -10.24
N SER A 257 -16.32 14.20 -11.25
CA SER A 257 -15.32 15.17 -11.71
C SER A 257 -14.00 14.53 -12.10
N CYS A 258 -14.04 13.36 -12.74
CA CYS A 258 -12.86 12.66 -13.21
C CYS A 258 -12.63 12.81 -14.71
N THR A 259 -11.37 12.76 -15.13
CA THR A 259 -10.98 12.61 -16.53
C THR A 259 -10.40 11.22 -16.76
N PHE A 260 -10.86 10.52 -17.80
CA PHE A 260 -10.35 9.20 -18.19
C PHE A 260 -9.86 9.26 -19.63
N ASP A 261 -8.56 9.13 -19.84
CA ASP A 261 -7.95 9.20 -21.18
C ASP A 261 -7.94 7.86 -21.91
N LYS A 262 -8.14 6.77 -21.17
CA LYS A 262 -8.23 5.40 -21.66
C LYS A 262 -9.53 4.75 -21.20
N ASP A 263 -9.74 3.53 -21.66
CA ASP A 263 -10.95 2.78 -21.34
C ASP A 263 -11.13 2.58 -19.83
N VAL A 264 -12.37 2.72 -19.42
CA VAL A 264 -12.86 2.30 -18.11
C VAL A 264 -13.77 1.10 -18.36
N THR A 265 -13.35 -0.06 -17.90
CA THR A 265 -14.13 -1.30 -18.05
C THR A 265 -14.60 -1.76 -16.68
N VAL A 266 -15.90 -1.93 -16.57
CA VAL A 266 -16.57 -2.46 -15.40
C VAL A 266 -17.33 -3.70 -15.86
N GLY A 267 -16.72 -4.87 -15.66
CA GLY A 267 -17.23 -6.16 -16.12
C GLY A 267 -17.54 -7.08 -14.95
N LEU A 268 -18.58 -7.90 -15.09
CA LEU A 268 -18.92 -9.12 -14.35
C LEU A 268 -18.95 -9.04 -12.80
N SER A 269 -18.70 -7.87 -12.23
CA SER A 269 -18.77 -7.57 -10.80
C SER A 269 -20.21 -7.31 -10.36
N LYS A 270 -20.58 -7.78 -9.16
CA LYS A 270 -21.88 -7.43 -8.58
C LYS A 270 -21.80 -6.01 -8.03
N ILE A 271 -22.21 -5.04 -8.87
CA ILE A 271 -22.30 -3.63 -8.47
C ILE A 271 -23.76 -3.25 -8.19
N ASN A 272 -24.06 -2.80 -6.96
CA ASN A 272 -25.44 -2.43 -6.61
C ASN A 272 -25.81 -1.02 -7.09
N TYR A 273 -24.87 -0.06 -6.99
CA TYR A 273 -25.10 1.33 -7.39
C TYR A 273 -23.89 1.91 -8.12
N ILE A 274 -24.13 2.55 -9.27
CA ILE A 274 -23.13 3.33 -10.00
C ILE A 274 -23.62 4.77 -10.12
N THR A 275 -22.77 5.72 -9.74
CA THR A 275 -23.02 7.15 -9.92
C THR A 275 -21.93 7.76 -10.79
N LEU A 276 -22.34 8.36 -11.90
CA LEU A 276 -21.46 9.08 -12.82
C LEU A 276 -21.90 10.55 -12.84
N SER A 277 -21.01 11.49 -12.50
CA SER A 277 -21.34 12.91 -12.51
C SER A 277 -20.13 13.77 -12.89
N ASN A 278 -20.33 14.67 -13.86
CA ASN A 278 -19.27 15.58 -14.33
C ASN A 278 -17.98 14.89 -14.77
N ASN A 279 -18.04 13.67 -15.30
CA ASN A 279 -16.87 12.96 -15.80
C ASN A 279 -16.62 13.26 -17.28
N ASN A 280 -15.36 13.19 -17.69
CA ASN A 280 -14.92 13.27 -19.07
C ASN A 280 -14.24 11.96 -19.47
N PHE A 281 -14.88 11.15 -20.31
CA PHE A 281 -14.28 9.94 -20.88
C PHE A 281 -13.85 10.22 -22.31
N LYS A 282 -12.53 10.17 -22.57
CA LYS A 282 -11.97 10.36 -23.93
C LYS A 282 -12.04 9.09 -24.77
N GLN A 283 -12.19 7.94 -24.12
CA GLN A 283 -12.37 6.62 -24.75
C GLN A 283 -13.61 5.93 -24.17
N ILE A 284 -13.67 4.60 -24.22
CA ILE A 284 -14.90 3.85 -23.95
C ILE A 284 -15.10 3.70 -22.44
N PHE A 285 -16.31 4.02 -21.98
CA PHE A 285 -16.83 3.51 -20.72
C PHE A 285 -17.66 2.26 -21.02
N SER A 286 -17.13 1.09 -20.66
CA SER A 286 -17.79 -0.19 -20.83
C SER A 286 -18.34 -0.67 -19.50
N PHE A 287 -19.64 -0.96 -19.46
CA PHE A 287 -20.30 -1.54 -18.30
C PHE A 287 -21.06 -2.81 -18.71
N ASN A 288 -20.70 -3.93 -18.10
CA ASN A 288 -21.34 -5.23 -18.29
C ASN A 288 -21.47 -5.92 -16.93
N ASN A 289 -22.65 -5.88 -16.31
CA ASN A 289 -22.91 -6.58 -15.06
C ASN A 289 -23.34 -8.03 -15.33
N TYR A 290 -22.82 -8.99 -14.57
CA TYR A 290 -23.13 -10.40 -14.77
C TYR A 290 -24.63 -10.68 -14.59
N LEU A 291 -25.23 -11.27 -15.63
CA LEU A 291 -26.57 -11.87 -15.65
C LEU A 291 -26.43 -13.39 -15.54
N VAL A 292 -27.17 -13.98 -14.60
CA VAL A 292 -27.27 -15.44 -14.40
C VAL A 292 -27.67 -16.11 -15.73
N ARG A 293 -26.91 -17.16 -16.14
CA ARG A 293 -27.02 -17.87 -17.44
C ARG A 293 -28.44 -18.32 -17.84
N ASP A 294 -29.38 -18.46 -16.89
CA ASP A 294 -30.76 -18.88 -17.18
C ASP A 294 -31.70 -17.75 -17.66
N LYS A 295 -31.22 -16.50 -17.77
CA LYS A 295 -32.00 -15.33 -18.21
C LYS A 295 -31.39 -14.58 -19.41
N LEU A 296 -30.79 -15.31 -20.35
CA LEU A 296 -30.15 -14.77 -21.56
C LEU A 296 -31.09 -14.05 -22.57
N LYS A 297 -32.35 -13.80 -22.24
CA LYS A 297 -33.28 -13.09 -23.15
C LYS A 297 -33.28 -11.57 -22.98
N ASP A 298 -32.81 -11.04 -21.84
CA ASP A 298 -33.03 -9.63 -21.47
C ASP A 298 -31.74 -8.95 -20.93
N ALA A 299 -30.60 -9.13 -21.59
CA ALA A 299 -29.35 -8.48 -21.15
C ALA A 299 -29.30 -7.01 -21.58
N ASP A 300 -29.54 -6.10 -20.63
CA ASP A 300 -29.36 -4.66 -20.81
C ASP A 300 -27.86 -4.31 -20.83
N THR A 301 -27.26 -4.37 -22.01
CA THR A 301 -25.93 -3.81 -22.25
C THR A 301 -26.06 -2.31 -22.51
N VAL A 302 -25.64 -1.47 -21.57
CA VAL A 302 -25.57 -0.02 -21.77
C VAL A 302 -24.14 0.35 -22.19
N ILE A 303 -23.90 0.41 -23.50
CA ILE A 303 -22.69 1.04 -24.05
C ILE A 303 -23.00 2.52 -24.22
N VAL A 304 -22.43 3.37 -23.37
CA VAL A 304 -22.43 4.81 -23.59
C VAL A 304 -21.23 5.14 -24.46
N ALA A 305 -21.39 5.06 -25.78
CA ALA A 305 -20.43 5.62 -26.71
C ALA A 305 -20.59 7.15 -26.72
N LEU A 306 -19.66 7.88 -26.11
CA LEU A 306 -19.66 9.33 -26.19
C LEU A 306 -19.17 9.76 -27.58
N PRO A 307 -19.83 10.73 -28.24
CA PRO A 307 -19.35 11.25 -29.50
C PRO A 307 -17.99 11.91 -29.30
N LEU A 308 -17.02 11.58 -30.17
CA LEU A 308 -15.78 12.33 -30.33
C LEU A 308 -16.17 13.78 -30.62
N LEU A 309 -16.07 14.67 -29.63
CA LEU A 309 -16.21 16.10 -29.84
C LEU A 309 -15.03 16.53 -30.70
N GLY A 310 -15.30 16.66 -32.00
CA GLY A 310 -14.38 17.24 -32.97
C GLY A 310 -13.96 18.64 -32.51
N HIS A 311 -12.68 18.91 -32.71
CA HIS A 311 -12.05 20.21 -32.50
C HIS A 311 -12.95 21.37 -32.94
N ARG A 312 -13.17 22.30 -32.02
CA ARG A 312 -13.34 23.72 -32.30
C ARG A 312 -12.26 24.48 -31.55
#